data_AF-A0A8K0K6H2-F1
#
_entry.id   AF-A0A8K0K6H2-F1
#
_cell.length_a   1.000
_cell.length_b   1.000
_cell.length_c   1.000
_cell.angle_alpha   90.00
_cell.angle_beta   90.00
_cell.angle_gamma   90.00
#
_symmetry.space_group_name_H-M   'P 1'
#
loop_
_entity.id
_entity.type
_entity.pdbx_description
1 polymer ?
#
loop_
_entity_poly.entity_id
_entity_poly.type
_entity_poly.pdbx_seq_one_letter_code
_entity_poly.pdbx_strand_id
1 'polypeptide(L)'
;MDRVFKLPSTTFIGGKEKALPLREILNRLEKAYCRHIGVEFMFINSLEQCNWIRQKFETPGIMEVDNEQKRLNLARLTRATGFEAFLARKWSSEKRFGLEGCEILIPAMKQIIDKSTELGVESIVMGMPHRGRLNVLANVCRKPLEQIFTQFAALEAADDGSGDVKYHLGTYIERLNRVTNKNIRLAVVANPSHLEAVDPVVQGKTRAEQFYRGDGEGKKVMSVLLHGDAAFCGQGIVYETFHLSDLPDYTTHGTIHIVVNNQIGFTTDPRHSRSSPYCTDVARVVNAPIFHVNSDDPEAVMHVCNVAAEWRATFHKDVVVDIVCYRRNGHNEIDEPMFTQPLMYRKIRNTKPGLDRYADKLISEGVVTPDEVKDVRDKYDKICEEAYSNARKETHIKYKDWLDSPWSGFFEGKDPLKVSPTGVKEDTLIHIGKRFSSPPPNAAEFVIHRGQE
;
A
#
# COMPACT_ATOMS: atom_id res chain seq x y z
N MET A 1 43.29 6.28 -2.49
CA MET A 1 42.09 6.22 -1.62
C MET A 1 42.01 7.40 -0.65
N ASP A 2 43.12 7.94 -0.16
CA ASP A 2 43.09 8.98 0.89
C ASP A 2 43.22 10.43 0.38
N ARG A 3 43.31 10.61 -0.94
CA ARG A 3 43.25 11.95 -1.56
C ARG A 3 41.87 12.57 -1.32
N VAL A 4 41.87 13.82 -0.86
CA VAL A 4 40.66 14.59 -0.54
C VAL A 4 40.13 15.31 -1.77
N PHE A 5 38.81 15.24 -1.97
CA PHE A 5 38.10 15.89 -3.06
C PHE A 5 37.01 16.80 -2.49
N LYS A 6 36.84 17.98 -3.10
CA LYS A 6 35.74 18.90 -2.78
C LYS A 6 34.43 18.30 -3.30
N LEU A 7 33.40 18.32 -2.45
CA LEU A 7 32.08 17.80 -2.81
C LEU A 7 31.30 18.86 -3.62
N PRO A 8 30.51 18.45 -4.62
CA PRO A 8 29.58 19.35 -5.30
C PRO A 8 28.46 19.81 -4.34
N SER A 9 27.84 20.95 -4.61
CA SER A 9 26.74 21.47 -3.77
C SER A 9 25.45 20.66 -3.88
N THR A 10 25.38 19.71 -4.81
CA THR A 10 24.20 18.89 -5.10
C THR A 10 24.21 17.54 -4.41
N THR A 11 25.24 17.22 -3.62
CA THR A 11 25.31 15.98 -2.83
C THR A 11 25.21 16.29 -1.34
N PHE A 12 24.60 15.36 -0.59
CA PHE A 12 24.41 15.42 0.85
C PHE A 12 25.25 14.38 1.59
N ILE A 13 26.06 13.56 0.87
CA ILE A 13 26.98 12.59 1.50
C ILE A 13 27.96 13.25 2.47
N GLY A 14 28.29 14.53 2.27
CA GLY A 14 29.20 15.28 3.14
C GLY A 14 28.64 15.59 4.53
N GLY A 15 27.31 15.58 4.71
CA GLY A 15 26.69 16.16 5.90
C GLY A 15 27.14 17.62 6.09
N LYS A 16 27.96 17.89 7.11
CA LYS A 16 28.55 19.22 7.36
C LYS A 16 29.89 19.45 6.65
N GLU A 17 30.51 18.39 6.12
CA GLU A 17 31.83 18.43 5.50
C GLU A 17 31.73 18.86 4.02
N LYS A 18 32.61 19.76 3.59
CA LYS A 18 32.66 20.25 2.18
C LYS A 18 33.64 19.48 1.30
N ALA A 19 34.45 18.60 1.89
CA ALA A 19 35.43 17.78 1.19
C ALA A 19 35.66 16.48 1.97
N LEU A 20 35.89 15.38 1.25
CA LEU A 20 36.08 14.05 1.84
C LEU A 20 37.21 13.30 1.12
N PRO A 21 37.93 12.38 1.80
CA PRO A 21 38.79 11.41 1.14
C PRO A 21 37.99 10.56 0.15
N LEU A 22 38.57 10.18 -1.00
CA LEU A 22 37.89 9.34 -2.01
C LEU A 22 37.30 8.06 -1.41
N ARG A 23 38.01 7.44 -0.47
CA ARG A 23 37.53 6.26 0.28
C ARG A 23 36.18 6.50 0.93
N GLU A 24 36.01 7.64 1.58
CA GLU A 24 34.78 7.96 2.30
C GLU A 24 33.66 8.37 1.34
N ILE A 25 33.99 9.06 0.24
CA ILE A 25 33.04 9.35 -0.85
C ILE A 25 32.44 8.04 -1.38
N LEU A 26 33.28 7.07 -1.73
CA LEU A 26 32.84 5.77 -2.26
C LEU A 26 32.01 5.01 -1.21
N ASN A 27 32.46 4.96 0.04
CA ASN A 27 31.73 4.29 1.12
C ASN A 27 30.33 4.89 1.34
N ARG A 28 30.21 6.23 1.39
CA ARG A 28 28.92 6.90 1.59
C ARG A 28 27.99 6.75 0.38
N LEU A 29 28.52 6.83 -0.83
CA LEU A 29 27.74 6.57 -2.05
C LEU A 29 27.26 5.11 -2.14
N GLU A 30 28.13 4.14 -1.83
CA GLU A 30 27.74 2.72 -1.78
C GLU A 30 26.67 2.48 -0.74
N LYS A 31 26.78 3.09 0.46
CA LYS A 31 25.76 3.00 1.51
C LYS A 31 24.41 3.56 1.06
N ALA A 32 24.40 4.67 0.33
CA ALA A 32 23.19 5.32 -0.13
C ALA A 32 22.51 4.61 -1.31
N TYR A 33 23.28 4.03 -2.24
CA TYR A 33 22.77 3.60 -3.55
C TYR A 33 23.00 2.13 -3.92
N CYS A 34 23.85 1.40 -3.18
CA CYS A 34 24.30 0.06 -3.58
C CYS A 34 24.12 -1.01 -2.48
N ARG A 35 23.32 -0.75 -1.45
CA ARG A 35 23.03 -1.71 -0.36
C ARG A 35 21.62 -2.30 -0.51
N HIS A 36 20.81 -2.23 0.55
CA HIS A 36 19.47 -2.81 0.58
C HIS A 36 18.41 -1.92 -0.08
N ILE A 37 18.78 -0.71 -0.50
CA ILE A 37 17.93 0.25 -1.18
C ILE A 37 18.57 0.63 -2.52
N GLY A 38 17.79 0.56 -3.59
CA GLY A 38 18.07 1.17 -4.89
C GLY A 38 17.09 2.32 -5.14
N VAL A 39 17.56 3.43 -5.70
CA VAL A 39 16.79 4.66 -5.87
C VAL A 39 16.84 5.10 -7.33
N GLU A 40 15.70 5.08 -8.03
CA GLU A 40 15.59 5.62 -9.39
C GLU A 40 14.79 6.93 -9.38
N PHE A 41 15.48 8.02 -9.65
CA PHE A 41 14.88 9.36 -9.62
C PHE A 41 15.49 10.34 -10.63
N MET A 42 16.60 9.99 -11.26
CA MET A 42 17.35 10.91 -12.14
C MET A 42 16.61 11.22 -13.45
N PHE A 43 15.53 10.51 -13.77
CA PHE A 43 14.62 10.84 -14.88
C PHE A 43 13.65 11.98 -14.52
N ILE A 44 13.57 12.37 -13.24
CA ILE A 44 12.73 13.48 -12.79
C ILE A 44 13.35 14.81 -13.24
N ASN A 45 12.58 15.58 -14.01
CA ASN A 45 13.06 16.85 -14.59
C ASN A 45 13.27 17.97 -13.55
N SER A 46 12.64 17.87 -12.38
CA SER A 46 12.73 18.88 -11.33
C SER A 46 14.00 18.69 -10.47
N LEU A 47 14.91 19.66 -10.52
CA LEU A 47 16.11 19.68 -9.66
C LEU A 47 15.78 19.69 -8.16
N GLU A 48 14.72 20.39 -7.75
CA GLU A 48 14.27 20.45 -6.35
C GLU A 48 13.92 19.06 -5.84
N GLN A 49 12.99 18.38 -6.51
CA GLN A 49 12.63 16.98 -6.26
C GLN A 49 13.83 16.03 -6.24
N CYS A 50 14.74 16.13 -7.22
CA CYS A 50 15.96 15.33 -7.24
C CYS A 50 16.86 15.58 -6.02
N ASN A 51 17.05 16.84 -5.64
CA ASN A 51 17.85 17.19 -4.45
C ASN A 51 17.16 16.75 -3.16
N TRP A 52 15.84 16.83 -3.08
CA TRP A 52 15.06 16.34 -1.95
C TRP A 52 15.29 14.83 -1.74
N ILE A 53 15.23 14.04 -2.83
CA ILE A 53 15.52 12.60 -2.76
C ILE A 53 16.96 12.36 -2.32
N ARG A 54 17.94 13.05 -2.91
CA ARG A 54 19.35 12.94 -2.47
C ARG A 54 19.49 13.24 -0.98
N GLN A 55 18.84 14.28 -0.47
CA GLN A 55 18.88 14.60 0.96
C GLN A 55 18.33 13.47 1.83
N LYS A 56 17.27 12.78 1.38
CA LYS A 56 16.64 11.67 2.12
C LYS A 56 17.43 10.37 2.12
N PHE A 57 18.39 10.18 1.21
CA PHE A 57 19.18 8.94 1.10
C PHE A 57 20.69 9.12 1.30
N GLU A 58 21.26 10.27 0.96
CA GLU A 58 22.70 10.51 1.07
C GLU A 58 23.12 11.06 2.45
N THR A 59 22.19 11.63 3.22
CA THR A 59 22.52 12.24 4.53
C THR A 59 23.08 11.18 5.49
N PRO A 60 24.29 11.38 6.06
CA PRO A 60 24.86 10.43 7.01
C PRO A 60 23.95 10.20 8.24
N GLY A 61 23.78 8.93 8.61
CA GLY A 61 22.97 8.53 9.78
C GLY A 61 21.45 8.54 9.56
N ILE A 62 20.96 8.84 8.34
CA ILE A 62 19.51 9.01 8.09
C ILE A 62 18.69 7.72 8.32
N MET A 63 19.32 6.55 8.24
CA MET A 63 18.70 5.24 8.47
C MET A 63 18.90 4.71 9.90
N GLU A 64 19.45 5.51 10.82
CA GLU A 64 19.56 5.08 12.21
C GLU A 64 18.16 4.99 12.85
N VAL A 65 17.87 3.83 13.42
CA VAL A 65 16.57 3.52 14.03
C VAL A 65 16.76 3.30 15.52
N ASP A 66 15.92 3.94 16.32
CA ASP A 66 15.95 3.75 17.78
C ASP A 66 15.44 2.36 18.21
N ASN A 67 15.75 1.98 19.45
CA ASN A 67 15.43 0.65 19.97
C ASN A 67 13.91 0.41 20.12
N GLU A 68 13.12 1.46 20.35
CA GLU A 68 11.66 1.36 20.48
C GLU A 68 11.02 1.03 19.12
N GLN A 69 11.46 1.70 18.07
CA GLN A 69 11.05 1.45 16.70
C GLN A 69 11.50 0.06 16.23
N LYS A 70 12.72 -0.38 16.60
CA LYS A 70 13.17 -1.76 16.33
C LYS A 70 12.26 -2.80 17.01
N ARG A 71 11.92 -2.60 18.29
CA ARG A 71 10.95 -3.45 19.02
C ARG A 71 9.56 -3.43 18.36
N LEU A 72 9.09 -2.26 17.93
CA LEU A 72 7.81 -2.11 17.24
C LEU A 72 7.79 -2.86 15.90
N ASN A 73 8.87 -2.75 15.12
CA ASN A 73 9.03 -3.47 13.86
C ASN A 73 9.00 -4.98 14.08
N LEU A 74 9.73 -5.48 15.08
CA LEU A 74 9.70 -6.88 15.49
C LEU A 74 8.28 -7.33 15.85
N ALA A 75 7.57 -6.55 16.67
CA ALA A 75 6.19 -6.89 17.06
C ALA A 75 5.24 -6.95 15.85
N ARG A 76 5.35 -6.00 14.90
CA ARG A 76 4.54 -6.00 13.67
C ARG A 76 4.86 -7.20 12.78
N LEU A 77 6.14 -7.52 12.62
CA LEU A 77 6.61 -8.66 11.82
C LEU A 77 6.23 -10.01 12.44
N THR A 78 6.25 -10.10 13.78
CA THR A 78 5.77 -11.28 14.52
C THR A 78 4.29 -11.53 14.27
N ARG A 79 3.45 -10.49 14.31
CA ARG A 79 2.02 -10.63 13.99
C ARG A 79 1.79 -11.08 12.56
N ALA A 80 2.51 -10.49 11.61
CA ALA A 80 2.42 -10.85 10.20
C ALA A 80 2.76 -12.33 9.98
N THR A 81 3.91 -12.77 10.50
CA THR A 81 4.41 -14.15 10.35
C THR A 81 3.54 -15.15 11.11
N GLY A 82 3.17 -14.82 12.36
CA GLY A 82 2.34 -15.68 13.20
C GLY A 82 0.94 -15.89 12.61
N PHE A 83 0.38 -14.88 11.92
CA PHE A 83 -0.92 -15.01 11.28
C PHE A 83 -0.89 -16.03 10.14
N GLU A 84 0.12 -15.96 9.26
CA GLU A 84 0.27 -16.93 8.18
C GLU A 84 0.50 -18.36 8.72
N ALA A 85 1.36 -18.50 9.73
CA ALA A 85 1.60 -19.78 10.38
C ALA A 85 0.34 -20.36 11.04
N PHE A 86 -0.48 -19.50 11.66
CA PHE A 86 -1.75 -19.89 12.25
C PHE A 86 -2.73 -20.38 11.18
N LEU A 87 -2.90 -19.64 10.08
CA LEU A 87 -3.77 -20.04 8.98
C LEU A 87 -3.32 -21.37 8.38
N ALA A 88 -2.02 -21.54 8.14
CA ALA A 88 -1.45 -22.78 7.61
C ALA A 88 -1.72 -23.99 8.52
N ARG A 89 -1.66 -23.79 9.85
CA ARG A 89 -1.90 -24.84 10.86
C ARG A 89 -3.38 -25.23 10.95
N LYS A 90 -4.31 -24.28 10.87
CA LYS A 90 -5.75 -24.52 11.04
C LYS A 90 -6.46 -24.92 9.74
N TRP A 91 -5.98 -24.43 8.59
CA TRP A 91 -6.59 -24.63 7.28
C TRP A 91 -5.53 -24.96 6.21
N SER A 92 -4.85 -26.08 6.38
CA SER A 92 -3.74 -26.51 5.50
C SER A 92 -4.15 -26.76 4.04
N SER A 93 -5.42 -27.12 3.80
CA SER A 93 -5.95 -27.41 2.46
C SER A 93 -6.63 -26.20 1.79
N GLU A 94 -6.72 -25.07 2.47
CA GLU A 94 -7.39 -23.87 1.96
C GLU A 94 -6.43 -23.00 1.18
N LYS A 95 -6.88 -22.54 0.00
CA LYS A 95 -6.16 -21.51 -0.75
C LYS A 95 -6.27 -20.20 0.02
N ARG A 96 -5.11 -19.64 0.36
CA ARG A 96 -5.03 -18.37 1.09
C ARG A 96 -4.16 -17.29 0.52
N PHE A 97 -3.34 -17.61 -0.48
CA PHE A 97 -2.46 -16.63 -1.12
C PHE A 97 -1.64 -15.86 -0.08
N GLY A 98 -1.04 -16.62 0.84
CA GLY A 98 -0.37 -16.13 2.02
C GLY A 98 0.81 -15.21 1.72
N LEU A 99 1.21 -14.47 2.74
CA LEU A 99 2.27 -13.47 2.64
C LEU A 99 3.69 -14.03 2.86
N GLU A 100 3.86 -15.34 3.01
CA GLU A 100 5.16 -15.92 3.36
C GLU A 100 6.26 -15.60 2.34
N GLY A 101 7.36 -15.02 2.84
CA GLY A 101 8.44 -14.45 2.03
C GLY A 101 8.32 -12.95 1.77
N CYS A 102 7.23 -12.30 2.19
CA CYS A 102 7.05 -10.84 2.16
C CYS A 102 6.29 -10.31 3.38
N GLU A 103 6.44 -10.94 4.55
CA GLU A 103 5.76 -10.58 5.80
C GLU A 103 6.04 -9.13 6.21
N ILE A 104 7.15 -8.55 5.72
CA ILE A 104 7.54 -7.15 5.90
C ILE A 104 6.52 -6.15 5.34
N LEU A 105 5.65 -6.57 4.41
CA LEU A 105 4.58 -5.73 3.86
C LEU A 105 3.70 -5.15 4.97
N ILE A 106 3.44 -5.91 6.04
CA ILE A 106 2.59 -5.46 7.14
C ILE A 106 3.25 -4.32 7.94
N PRO A 107 4.50 -4.45 8.43
CA PRO A 107 5.26 -3.30 8.93
C PRO A 107 5.31 -2.12 7.96
N ALA A 108 5.57 -2.37 6.67
CA ALA A 108 5.70 -1.34 5.64
C ALA A 108 4.44 -0.48 5.49
N MET A 109 3.28 -1.13 5.32
CA MET A 109 1.99 -0.44 5.24
C MET A 109 1.69 0.34 6.51
N LYS A 110 1.98 -0.23 7.69
CA LYS A 110 1.76 0.47 8.95
C LYS A 110 2.66 1.69 9.08
N GLN A 111 3.90 1.60 8.63
CA GLN A 111 4.83 2.74 8.63
C GLN A 111 4.34 3.86 7.70
N ILE A 112 3.86 3.52 6.49
CA ILE A 112 3.23 4.49 5.58
C ILE A 112 2.03 5.16 6.25
N ILE A 113 1.14 4.38 6.87
CA ILE A 113 -0.04 4.92 7.56
C ILE A 113 0.37 5.83 8.72
N ASP A 114 1.30 5.39 9.58
CA ASP A 114 1.77 6.17 10.72
C ASP A 114 2.36 7.51 10.27
N LYS A 115 3.25 7.49 9.27
CA LYS A 115 3.88 8.70 8.76
C LYS A 115 2.89 9.62 8.05
N SER A 116 1.97 9.06 7.25
CA SER A 116 0.95 9.85 6.56
C SER A 116 -0.03 10.51 7.54
N THR A 117 -0.43 9.78 8.59
CA THR A 117 -1.29 10.34 9.66
C THR A 117 -0.57 11.41 10.48
N GLU A 118 0.74 11.26 10.73
CA GLU A 118 1.56 12.32 11.33
C GLU A 118 1.47 13.60 10.49
N LEU A 119 1.60 13.47 9.16
CA LEU A 119 1.58 14.55 8.17
C LEU A 119 0.18 15.10 7.85
N GLY A 120 -0.89 14.57 8.46
CA GLY A 120 -2.24 15.15 8.38
C GLY A 120 -3.28 14.31 7.64
N VAL A 121 -2.93 13.14 7.12
CA VAL A 121 -3.88 12.23 6.47
C VAL A 121 -4.85 11.64 7.50
N GLU A 122 -6.14 11.75 7.22
CA GLU A 122 -7.27 11.28 8.02
C GLU A 122 -7.97 10.07 7.40
N SER A 123 -7.86 9.86 6.08
CA SER A 123 -8.44 8.72 5.37
C SER A 123 -7.50 8.14 4.32
N ILE A 124 -7.42 6.81 4.28
CA ILE A 124 -6.65 6.07 3.29
C ILE A 124 -7.58 5.05 2.62
N VAL A 125 -7.75 5.20 1.31
CA VAL A 125 -8.45 4.24 0.45
C VAL A 125 -7.42 3.34 -0.21
N MET A 126 -7.63 2.02 -0.13
CA MET A 126 -6.67 1.02 -0.55
C MET A 126 -7.26 0.09 -1.63
N GLY A 127 -6.47 -0.19 -2.64
CA GLY A 127 -6.67 -1.31 -3.56
C GLY A 127 -5.57 -2.34 -3.38
N MET A 128 -5.91 -3.62 -3.38
CA MET A 128 -4.91 -4.67 -3.30
C MET A 128 -5.37 -6.00 -3.90
N PRO A 129 -4.46 -6.80 -4.48
CA PRO A 129 -4.75 -8.14 -4.96
C PRO A 129 -4.88 -9.14 -3.79
N HIS A 130 -4.95 -10.43 -4.13
CA HIS A 130 -5.09 -11.52 -3.17
C HIS A 130 -3.88 -11.69 -2.22
N ARG A 131 -2.65 -11.37 -2.68
CA ARG A 131 -1.41 -11.70 -1.96
C ARG A 131 -1.34 -11.00 -0.60
N GLY A 132 -1.42 -11.79 0.47
CA GLY A 132 -1.39 -11.30 1.85
C GLY A 132 -2.61 -10.48 2.27
N ARG A 133 -3.72 -10.50 1.50
CA ARG A 133 -4.91 -9.66 1.79
C ARG A 133 -5.48 -9.88 3.18
N LEU A 134 -5.67 -11.14 3.59
CA LEU A 134 -6.21 -11.43 4.92
C LEU A 134 -5.29 -10.90 6.03
N ASN A 135 -3.98 -10.91 5.80
CA ASN A 135 -3.00 -10.37 6.74
C ASN A 135 -3.11 -8.85 6.84
N VAL A 136 -3.30 -8.15 5.71
CA VAL A 136 -3.56 -6.71 5.69
C VAL A 136 -4.87 -6.39 6.42
N LEU A 137 -5.95 -7.13 6.17
CA LEU A 137 -7.23 -6.95 6.87
C LEU A 137 -7.07 -7.14 8.39
N ALA A 138 -6.38 -8.20 8.81
CA ALA A 138 -6.15 -8.51 10.22
C ALA A 138 -5.21 -7.49 10.91
N ASN A 139 -4.04 -7.23 10.34
CA ASN A 139 -2.94 -6.58 11.05
C ASN A 139 -2.73 -5.09 10.71
N VAL A 140 -3.25 -4.64 9.56
CA VAL A 140 -3.23 -3.24 9.13
C VAL A 140 -4.59 -2.59 9.42
N CYS A 141 -5.67 -3.15 8.89
CA CYS A 141 -7.01 -2.59 9.06
C CYS A 141 -7.56 -2.85 10.47
N ARG A 142 -7.13 -3.95 11.11
CA ARG A 142 -7.66 -4.45 12.40
C ARG A 142 -9.11 -4.92 12.31
N LYS A 143 -9.46 -5.56 11.20
CA LYS A 143 -10.72 -6.28 11.09
C LYS A 143 -10.75 -7.40 12.15
N PRO A 144 -11.86 -7.60 12.87
CA PRO A 144 -11.96 -8.66 13.86
C PRO A 144 -11.56 -10.02 13.27
N LEU A 145 -10.67 -10.74 13.96
CA LEU A 145 -10.11 -11.99 13.47
C LEU A 145 -11.19 -13.05 13.32
N GLU A 146 -12.15 -13.09 14.23
CA GLU A 146 -13.30 -13.98 14.20
C GLU A 146 -14.12 -13.82 12.91
N GLN A 147 -14.34 -12.58 12.44
CA GLN A 147 -15.02 -12.32 11.17
C GLN A 147 -14.20 -12.82 9.97
N ILE A 148 -12.87 -12.72 10.02
CA ILE A 148 -12.01 -13.28 8.97
C ILE A 148 -12.08 -14.80 8.98
N PHE A 149 -12.05 -15.42 10.17
CA PHE A 149 -12.03 -16.87 10.33
C PHE A 149 -13.36 -17.54 9.98
N THR A 150 -14.50 -16.87 10.15
CA THR A 150 -15.80 -17.38 9.68
C THR A 150 -15.84 -17.56 8.16
N GLN A 151 -15.02 -16.83 7.39
CA GLN A 151 -14.92 -17.00 5.93
C GLN A 151 -14.24 -18.31 5.50
N PHE A 152 -13.65 -19.05 6.44
CA PHE A 152 -13.14 -20.40 6.21
C PHE A 152 -14.15 -21.49 6.59
N ALA A 153 -15.30 -21.09 7.14
CA ALA A 153 -16.42 -21.98 7.41
C ALA A 153 -17.49 -21.82 6.31
N ALA A 154 -18.19 -22.91 5.98
CA ALA A 154 -19.31 -22.90 5.04
C ALA A 154 -20.59 -22.41 5.75
N LEU A 155 -20.57 -21.18 6.26
CA LEU A 155 -21.70 -20.55 6.95
C LEU A 155 -22.61 -19.82 5.95
N GLU A 156 -23.91 -19.90 6.18
CA GLU A 156 -24.90 -19.16 5.41
C GLU A 156 -24.90 -17.68 5.81
N ALA A 157 -25.25 -16.80 4.86
CA ALA A 157 -25.40 -15.39 5.12
C ALA A 157 -26.77 -15.09 5.71
N ALA A 158 -26.79 -14.19 6.71
CA ALA A 158 -28.03 -13.73 7.35
C ALA A 158 -28.66 -12.51 6.65
N ASP A 159 -28.02 -11.97 5.62
CA ASP A 159 -28.46 -10.82 4.83
C ASP A 159 -28.35 -11.08 3.31
N ASP A 160 -29.08 -10.29 2.54
CA ASP A 160 -29.17 -10.44 1.08
C ASP A 160 -27.84 -10.09 0.39
N GLY A 161 -27.48 -10.88 -0.61
CA GLY A 161 -26.30 -10.68 -1.44
C GLY A 161 -25.83 -11.98 -2.09
N SER A 162 -25.03 -11.88 -3.14
CA SER A 162 -24.40 -13.07 -3.76
C SER A 162 -23.12 -13.51 -3.05
N GLY A 163 -22.57 -12.65 -2.18
CA GLY A 163 -21.24 -12.82 -1.60
C GLY A 163 -20.12 -12.77 -2.65
N ASP A 164 -18.91 -13.05 -2.20
CA ASP A 164 -17.72 -13.28 -3.03
C ASP A 164 -16.69 -14.09 -2.22
N VAL A 165 -15.58 -14.51 -2.83
CA VAL A 165 -14.49 -15.19 -2.13
C VAL A 165 -13.79 -14.23 -1.15
N LYS A 166 -13.31 -14.79 -0.04
CA LYS A 166 -12.67 -14.08 1.08
C LYS A 166 -11.53 -13.11 0.72
N TYR A 167 -10.90 -13.29 -0.44
CA TYR A 167 -9.83 -12.42 -0.94
C TYR A 167 -10.31 -11.27 -1.84
N HIS A 168 -11.61 -11.12 -2.05
CA HIS A 168 -12.22 -10.01 -2.79
C HIS A 168 -12.97 -9.04 -1.88
N LEU A 169 -13.34 -9.49 -0.67
CA LEU A 169 -14.18 -8.74 0.24
C LEU A 169 -13.52 -7.43 0.71
N GLY A 170 -14.31 -6.38 0.78
CA GLY A 170 -13.88 -5.05 1.22
C GLY A 170 -13.85 -4.90 2.74
N THR A 171 -13.34 -3.76 3.19
CA THR A 171 -13.48 -3.37 4.60
C THR A 171 -13.50 -1.86 4.71
N TYR A 172 -14.22 -1.36 5.70
CA TYR A 172 -14.13 0.02 6.15
C TYR A 172 -13.97 0.01 7.67
N ILE A 173 -12.94 0.68 8.17
CA ILE A 173 -12.66 0.78 9.61
C ILE A 173 -12.20 2.19 9.94
N GLU A 174 -12.82 2.78 10.96
CA GLU A 174 -12.33 3.99 11.62
C GLU A 174 -11.74 3.60 12.97
N ARG A 175 -10.49 3.99 13.24
CA ARG A 175 -9.81 3.66 14.48
C ARG A 175 -8.77 4.69 14.89
N LEU A 176 -8.42 4.70 16.16
CA LEU A 176 -7.28 5.45 16.67
C LEU A 176 -5.97 4.83 16.18
N ASN A 177 -5.13 5.61 15.51
CA ASN A 177 -3.72 5.28 15.32
C ASN A 177 -2.98 5.55 16.65
N ARG A 178 -2.48 4.49 17.29
CA ARG A 178 -1.82 4.59 18.60
C ARG A 178 -0.43 5.24 18.53
N VAL A 179 0.22 5.28 17.35
CA VAL A 179 1.53 5.91 17.19
C VAL A 179 1.40 7.43 17.17
N THR A 180 0.40 7.94 16.46
CA THR A 180 0.17 9.39 16.30
C THR A 180 -0.90 9.97 17.22
N ASN A 181 -1.66 9.09 17.90
CA ASN A 181 -2.85 9.42 18.67
C ASN A 181 -3.93 10.20 17.90
N LYS A 182 -4.04 9.96 16.58
CA LYS A 182 -5.05 10.55 15.69
C LYS A 182 -5.99 9.47 15.15
N ASN A 183 -7.26 9.80 14.92
CA ASN A 183 -8.18 8.91 14.23
C ASN A 183 -7.79 8.80 12.74
N ILE A 184 -7.86 7.58 12.21
CA ILE A 184 -7.62 7.27 10.81
C ILE A 184 -8.74 6.37 10.29
N ARG A 185 -9.20 6.67 9.08
CA ARG A 185 -10.12 5.82 8.32
C ARG A 185 -9.35 5.01 7.30
N LEU A 186 -9.61 3.71 7.26
CA LEU A 186 -8.99 2.77 6.35
C LEU A 186 -10.11 2.05 5.59
N ALA A 187 -10.10 2.19 4.28
CA ALA A 187 -10.99 1.45 3.40
C ALA A 187 -10.16 0.56 2.48
N VAL A 188 -10.47 -0.74 2.41
CA VAL A 188 -9.96 -1.62 1.36
C VAL A 188 -11.11 -1.89 0.41
N VAL A 189 -10.95 -1.50 -0.85
CA VAL A 189 -11.98 -1.62 -1.87
C VAL A 189 -12.16 -3.10 -2.24
N ALA A 190 -13.41 -3.52 -2.37
CA ALA A 190 -13.72 -4.84 -2.90
C ALA A 190 -13.31 -4.94 -4.36
N ASN A 191 -12.73 -6.07 -4.78
CA ASN A 191 -12.19 -6.19 -6.13
C ASN A 191 -12.40 -7.58 -6.73
N PRO A 192 -12.60 -7.69 -8.05
CA PRO A 192 -12.64 -8.97 -8.73
C PRO A 192 -11.23 -9.61 -8.78
N SER A 193 -11.16 -10.84 -9.29
CA SER A 193 -9.88 -11.52 -9.57
C SER A 193 -9.09 -10.90 -10.73
N HIS A 194 -9.71 -10.03 -11.55
CA HIS A 194 -9.04 -9.31 -12.62
C HIS A 194 -8.04 -8.32 -12.00
N LEU A 195 -6.76 -8.71 -11.99
CA LEU A 195 -5.71 -7.95 -11.34
C LEU A 195 -5.64 -6.51 -11.89
N GLU A 196 -5.34 -5.56 -11.00
CA GLU A 196 -5.24 -4.12 -11.29
C GLU A 196 -6.55 -3.43 -11.72
N ALA A 197 -7.65 -4.16 -11.96
CA ALA A 197 -8.95 -3.58 -12.32
C ALA A 197 -9.53 -2.64 -11.25
N VAL A 198 -9.10 -2.81 -9.99
CA VAL A 198 -9.51 -1.98 -8.85
C VAL A 198 -8.79 -0.65 -8.80
N ASP A 199 -7.65 -0.50 -9.49
CA ASP A 199 -6.79 0.67 -9.38
C ASP A 199 -7.52 2.00 -9.69
N PRO A 200 -8.22 2.16 -10.83
CA PRO A 200 -8.97 3.38 -11.10
C PRO A 200 -10.22 3.51 -10.21
N VAL A 201 -10.78 2.40 -9.70
CA VAL A 201 -11.92 2.43 -8.77
C VAL A 201 -11.50 3.07 -7.44
N VAL A 202 -10.31 2.71 -6.95
CA VAL A 202 -9.71 3.35 -5.77
C VAL A 202 -9.50 4.83 -6.03
N GLN A 203 -8.93 5.22 -7.18
CA GLN A 203 -8.73 6.63 -7.50
C GLN A 203 -10.06 7.41 -7.51
N GLY A 204 -11.10 6.88 -8.16
CA GLY A 204 -12.42 7.50 -8.17
C GLY A 204 -13.02 7.64 -6.76
N LYS A 205 -12.87 6.60 -5.93
CA LYS A 205 -13.35 6.63 -4.53
C LYS A 205 -12.56 7.63 -3.67
N THR A 206 -11.23 7.68 -3.81
CA THR A 206 -10.37 8.66 -3.14
C THR A 206 -10.77 10.07 -3.55
N ARG A 207 -10.96 10.33 -4.85
CA ARG A 207 -11.40 11.63 -5.37
C ARG A 207 -12.77 12.03 -4.84
N ALA A 208 -13.72 11.09 -4.78
CA ALA A 208 -15.03 11.34 -4.19
C ALA A 208 -14.92 11.69 -2.71
N GLU A 209 -14.10 10.95 -1.93
CA GLU A 209 -13.91 11.25 -0.52
C GLU A 209 -13.19 12.59 -0.29
N GLN A 210 -12.23 12.97 -1.16
CA GLN A 210 -11.62 14.30 -1.16
C GLN A 210 -12.67 15.39 -1.36
N PHE A 211 -13.55 15.22 -2.36
CA PHE A 211 -14.63 16.16 -2.64
C PHE A 211 -15.57 16.36 -1.44
N TYR A 212 -16.11 15.27 -0.89
CA TYR A 212 -17.07 15.34 0.23
C TYR A 212 -16.46 15.88 1.53
N ARG A 213 -15.13 15.86 1.66
CA ARG A 213 -14.41 16.42 2.81
C ARG A 213 -13.85 17.83 2.58
N GLY A 214 -14.05 18.40 1.40
CA GLY A 214 -13.43 19.67 1.01
C GLY A 214 -11.89 19.60 0.97
N ASP A 215 -11.33 18.43 0.66
CA ASP A 215 -9.88 18.20 0.58
C ASP A 215 -9.36 18.42 -0.85
N GLY A 216 -9.55 19.63 -1.37
CA GLY A 216 -9.15 20.00 -2.74
C GLY A 216 -7.64 20.03 -3.00
N GLU A 217 -6.83 19.89 -1.95
CA GLU A 217 -5.36 19.79 -2.03
C GLU A 217 -4.85 18.37 -1.72
N GLY A 218 -5.77 17.43 -1.45
CA GLY A 218 -5.45 16.03 -1.13
C GLY A 218 -4.60 15.84 0.13
N LYS A 219 -4.69 16.72 1.12
CA LYS A 219 -3.91 16.67 2.36
C LYS A 219 -4.48 15.70 3.40
N LYS A 220 -5.79 15.47 3.36
CA LYS A 220 -6.52 14.65 4.35
C LYS A 220 -6.85 13.25 3.85
N VAL A 221 -7.03 13.07 2.55
CA VAL A 221 -7.41 11.79 1.94
C VAL A 221 -6.36 11.40 0.92
N MET A 222 -5.94 10.14 0.97
CA MET A 222 -4.99 9.58 0.01
C MET A 222 -5.36 8.17 -0.42
N SER A 223 -4.77 7.74 -1.53
CA SER A 223 -4.82 6.38 -2.07
C SER A 223 -3.51 5.64 -1.77
N VAL A 224 -3.63 4.34 -1.49
CA VAL A 224 -2.49 3.40 -1.49
C VAL A 224 -2.88 2.20 -2.36
N LEU A 225 -2.08 1.89 -3.37
CA LEU A 225 -2.32 0.75 -4.25
C LEU A 225 -1.24 -0.31 -4.05
N LEU A 226 -1.66 -1.56 -3.88
CA LEU A 226 -0.77 -2.70 -3.79
C LEU A 226 -0.88 -3.50 -5.07
N HIS A 227 0.26 -3.97 -5.57
CA HIS A 227 0.35 -4.66 -6.86
C HIS A 227 1.19 -5.94 -6.75
N GLY A 228 0.98 -6.87 -7.68
CA GLY A 228 1.92 -7.97 -7.94
C GLY A 228 2.87 -7.60 -9.08
N ASP A 229 4.13 -8.02 -9.04
CA ASP A 229 5.15 -7.62 -10.03
C ASP A 229 4.74 -7.89 -11.48
N ALA A 230 4.19 -9.07 -11.78
CA ALA A 230 3.81 -9.44 -13.13
C ALA A 230 2.57 -8.68 -13.65
N ALA A 231 1.63 -8.35 -12.76
CA ALA A 231 0.40 -7.66 -13.14
C ALA A 231 0.64 -6.15 -13.29
N PHE A 232 1.46 -5.56 -12.40
CA PHE A 232 1.84 -4.16 -12.44
C PHE A 232 2.45 -3.74 -13.79
N CYS A 233 3.33 -4.58 -14.36
CA CYS A 233 3.93 -4.32 -15.67
C CYS A 233 3.12 -4.85 -16.85
N GLY A 234 2.13 -5.71 -16.62
CA GLY A 234 1.43 -6.46 -17.67
C GLY A 234 0.03 -5.97 -18.00
N GLN A 235 -0.66 -5.29 -17.06
CA GLN A 235 -2.02 -4.81 -17.25
C GLN A 235 -2.01 -3.34 -17.70
N GLY A 236 -2.59 -3.05 -18.87
CA GLY A 236 -2.65 -1.70 -19.43
C GLY A 236 -3.38 -0.68 -18.54
N ILE A 237 -4.31 -1.14 -17.70
CA ILE A 237 -5.04 -0.28 -16.76
C ILE A 237 -4.14 0.39 -15.72
N VAL A 238 -2.97 -0.18 -15.43
CA VAL A 238 -1.96 0.43 -14.53
C VAL A 238 -1.40 1.69 -15.18
N TYR A 239 -1.00 1.59 -16.46
CA TYR A 239 -0.54 2.74 -17.23
C TYR A 239 -1.63 3.82 -17.34
N GLU A 240 -2.86 3.41 -17.67
CA GLU A 240 -4.00 4.33 -17.77
C GLU A 240 -4.23 5.05 -16.43
N THR A 241 -4.16 4.33 -15.31
CA THR A 241 -4.34 4.92 -13.97
C THR A 241 -3.23 5.90 -13.62
N PHE A 242 -1.96 5.58 -13.90
CA PHE A 242 -0.86 6.54 -13.73
C PHE A 242 -1.09 7.80 -14.57
N HIS A 243 -1.59 7.66 -15.80
CA HIS A 243 -1.86 8.80 -16.67
C HIS A 243 -2.92 9.77 -16.11
N LEU A 244 -3.80 9.30 -15.23
CA LEU A 244 -4.80 10.13 -14.55
C LEU A 244 -4.25 10.91 -13.34
N SER A 245 -3.06 10.57 -12.85
CA SER A 245 -2.54 11.04 -11.54
C SER A 245 -2.41 12.56 -11.42
N ASP A 246 -2.18 13.29 -12.51
CA ASP A 246 -1.98 14.76 -12.52
C ASP A 246 -3.03 15.50 -13.38
N LEU A 247 -4.08 14.81 -13.85
CA LEU A 247 -5.16 15.46 -14.59
C LEU A 247 -6.09 16.22 -13.61
N PRO A 248 -6.50 17.47 -13.90
CA PRO A 248 -7.22 18.33 -12.94
C PRO A 248 -8.46 17.70 -12.29
N ASP A 249 -9.25 16.96 -13.07
CA ASP A 249 -10.52 16.38 -12.60
C ASP A 249 -10.37 14.97 -12.03
N TYR A 250 -9.20 14.33 -12.20
CA TYR A 250 -8.94 12.95 -11.80
C TYR A 250 -7.90 12.82 -10.69
N THR A 251 -7.01 13.81 -10.54
CA THR A 251 -5.92 13.75 -9.58
C THR A 251 -6.43 13.52 -8.16
N THR A 252 -5.74 12.62 -7.48
CA THR A 252 -5.90 12.35 -6.05
C THR A 252 -4.72 12.90 -5.24
N HIS A 253 -3.90 13.75 -5.87
CA HIS A 253 -2.71 14.39 -5.30
C HIS A 253 -1.67 13.37 -4.82
N GLY A 254 -1.39 12.38 -5.67
CA GLY A 254 -0.36 11.37 -5.45
C GLY A 254 -0.85 10.12 -4.71
N THR A 255 -0.59 8.97 -5.32
CA THR A 255 -0.81 7.63 -4.78
C THR A 255 0.52 7.00 -4.35
N ILE A 256 0.53 6.30 -3.21
CA ILE A 256 1.67 5.44 -2.86
C ILE A 256 1.41 4.05 -3.41
N HIS A 257 2.26 3.60 -4.32
CA HIS A 257 2.22 2.26 -4.91
C HIS A 257 3.19 1.35 -4.18
N ILE A 258 2.74 0.17 -3.77
CA ILE A 258 3.58 -0.86 -3.16
C ILE A 258 3.53 -2.10 -4.05
N VAL A 259 4.66 -2.45 -4.66
CA VAL A 259 4.75 -3.66 -5.48
C VAL A 259 5.31 -4.79 -4.62
N VAL A 260 4.54 -5.87 -4.47
CA VAL A 260 4.98 -7.11 -3.83
C VAL A 260 5.74 -7.94 -4.86
N ASN A 261 6.98 -7.56 -5.10
CA ASN A 261 7.83 -8.15 -6.13
C ASN A 261 8.49 -9.43 -5.66
N ASN A 262 7.71 -10.50 -5.76
CA ASN A 262 8.15 -11.83 -5.39
C ASN A 262 8.88 -12.56 -6.53
N GLN A 263 9.17 -11.83 -7.61
CA GLN A 263 9.96 -12.27 -8.76
C GLN A 263 9.32 -13.43 -9.54
N ILE A 264 8.00 -13.59 -9.48
CA ILE A 264 7.28 -14.65 -10.21
C ILE A 264 5.78 -14.33 -10.38
N GLY A 265 5.29 -14.40 -11.62
CA GLY A 265 3.86 -14.33 -11.94
C GLY A 265 3.28 -15.72 -12.20
N PHE A 266 2.56 -16.30 -11.24
CA PHE A 266 2.13 -17.71 -11.27
C PHE A 266 3.34 -18.65 -11.42
N THR A 267 3.67 -19.09 -12.65
CA THR A 267 4.85 -19.90 -13.02
C THR A 267 5.86 -19.12 -13.88
N THR A 268 5.54 -17.90 -14.28
CA THR A 268 6.27 -17.10 -15.27
C THR A 268 7.43 -16.33 -14.63
N ASP A 269 8.65 -16.51 -15.17
CA ASP A 269 9.84 -15.76 -14.79
C ASP A 269 9.73 -14.29 -15.26
N PRO A 270 10.25 -13.32 -14.48
CA PRO A 270 10.38 -11.91 -14.83
C PRO A 270 10.79 -11.62 -16.28
N ARG A 271 11.74 -12.38 -16.84
CA ARG A 271 12.22 -12.19 -18.22
C ARG A 271 11.16 -12.46 -19.29
N HIS A 272 10.09 -13.15 -18.92
CA HIS A 272 8.97 -13.51 -19.79
C HIS A 272 7.69 -12.69 -19.47
N SER A 273 7.70 -11.87 -18.41
CA SER A 273 6.55 -11.02 -18.05
C SER A 273 6.72 -9.55 -18.46
N ARG A 274 7.93 -9.09 -18.77
CA ARG A 274 8.22 -7.70 -19.15
C ARG A 274 9.43 -7.57 -20.07
N SER A 275 9.52 -6.42 -20.72
CA SER A 275 10.62 -6.06 -21.65
C SER A 275 11.59 -5.02 -21.09
N SER A 276 11.48 -4.68 -19.82
CA SER A 276 12.33 -3.72 -19.12
C SER A 276 12.96 -4.34 -17.86
N PRO A 277 14.03 -3.74 -17.28
CA PRO A 277 14.71 -4.32 -16.13
C PRO A 277 13.79 -4.50 -14.90
N TYR A 278 12.97 -3.49 -14.59
CA TYR A 278 12.16 -3.48 -13.38
C TYR A 278 10.67 -3.61 -13.70
N CYS A 279 9.91 -4.29 -12.83
CA CYS A 279 8.46 -4.34 -12.96
C CYS A 279 7.81 -2.96 -12.81
N THR A 280 8.53 -2.01 -12.24
CA THR A 280 8.06 -0.67 -11.91
C THR A 280 8.28 0.38 -12.99
N ASP A 281 8.88 0.01 -14.13
CA ASP A 281 9.24 0.98 -15.17
C ASP A 281 8.02 1.71 -15.79
N VAL A 282 6.81 1.14 -15.66
CA VAL A 282 5.56 1.80 -16.05
C VAL A 282 5.36 3.15 -15.35
N ALA A 283 5.83 3.30 -14.11
CA ALA A 283 5.68 4.52 -13.32
C ALA A 283 6.52 5.70 -13.84
N ARG A 284 7.51 5.43 -14.70
CA ARG A 284 8.32 6.48 -15.33
C ARG A 284 7.49 7.37 -16.26
N VAL A 285 6.33 6.91 -16.75
CA VAL A 285 5.45 7.71 -17.61
C VAL A 285 5.04 9.04 -16.96
N VAL A 286 4.91 9.08 -15.63
CA VAL A 286 4.57 10.28 -14.86
C VAL A 286 5.72 10.82 -14.01
N ASN A 287 6.94 10.33 -14.25
CA ASN A 287 8.13 10.67 -13.45
C ASN A 287 7.95 10.42 -11.94
N ALA A 288 7.21 9.38 -11.54
CA ALA A 288 7.15 8.97 -10.15
C ALA A 288 8.50 8.39 -9.71
N PRO A 289 9.09 8.80 -8.56
CA PRO A 289 10.30 8.16 -8.06
C PRO A 289 10.02 6.71 -7.68
N ILE A 290 11.03 5.87 -7.89
CA ILE A 290 10.96 4.44 -7.64
C ILE A 290 12.02 4.07 -6.61
N PHE A 291 11.59 3.43 -5.53
CA PHE A 291 12.45 2.95 -4.47
C PHE A 291 12.38 1.42 -4.41
N HIS A 292 13.46 0.75 -4.80
CA HIS A 292 13.61 -0.69 -4.69
C HIS A 292 14.20 -1.03 -3.33
N VAL A 293 13.58 -1.93 -2.60
CA VAL A 293 14.04 -2.27 -1.25
C VAL A 293 13.99 -3.77 -1.00
N ASN A 294 15.04 -4.29 -0.39
CA ASN A 294 15.15 -5.69 -0.03
C ASN A 294 14.23 -6.01 1.17
N SER A 295 13.29 -6.94 1.00
CA SER A 295 12.34 -7.31 2.04
C SER A 295 12.98 -7.88 3.32
N ASP A 296 14.20 -8.40 3.21
CA ASP A 296 14.95 -8.99 4.32
C ASP A 296 15.68 -7.96 5.20
N ASP A 297 15.62 -6.66 4.87
CA ASP A 297 16.10 -5.57 5.71
C ASP A 297 14.92 -4.69 6.18
N PRO A 298 14.31 -5.02 7.34
CA PRO A 298 13.15 -4.29 7.84
C PRO A 298 13.39 -2.80 8.05
N GLU A 299 14.61 -2.39 8.44
CA GLU A 299 14.93 -0.98 8.73
C GLU A 299 15.02 -0.17 7.44
N ALA A 300 15.64 -0.73 6.40
CA ALA A 300 15.64 -0.14 5.06
C ALA A 300 14.21 0.04 4.50
N VAL A 301 13.35 -0.97 4.68
CA VAL A 301 11.94 -0.88 4.25
C VAL A 301 11.21 0.23 5.00
N MET A 302 11.37 0.35 6.32
CA MET A 302 10.72 1.42 7.09
C MET A 302 11.21 2.80 6.65
N HIS A 303 12.51 2.96 6.35
CA HIS A 303 13.06 4.20 5.82
C HIS A 303 12.41 4.59 4.49
N VAL A 304 12.37 3.67 3.52
CA VAL A 304 11.74 3.91 2.22
C VAL A 304 10.25 4.25 2.37
N CYS A 305 9.54 3.56 3.25
CA CYS A 305 8.13 3.86 3.55
C CYS A 305 7.92 5.27 4.11
N ASN A 306 8.81 5.74 4.99
CA ASN A 306 8.78 7.13 5.48
C ASN A 306 9.01 8.11 4.34
N VAL A 307 10.04 7.87 3.51
CA VAL A 307 10.35 8.74 2.38
C VAL A 307 9.21 8.78 1.36
N ALA A 308 8.54 7.66 1.09
CA ALA A 308 7.38 7.61 0.20
C ALA A 308 6.20 8.43 0.73
N ALA A 309 5.88 8.30 2.03
CA ALA A 309 4.84 9.11 2.67
C ALA A 309 5.16 10.61 2.64
N GLU A 310 6.41 10.97 2.94
CA GLU A 310 6.87 12.35 2.89
C GLU A 310 6.90 12.91 1.46
N TRP A 311 7.26 12.11 0.46
CA TRP A 311 7.23 12.51 -0.96
C TRP A 311 5.81 12.87 -1.38
N ARG A 312 4.85 11.97 -1.10
CA ARG A 312 3.45 12.18 -1.43
C ARG A 312 2.92 13.43 -0.74
N ALA A 313 3.25 13.64 0.54
CA ALA A 313 2.83 14.82 1.27
C ALA A 313 3.50 16.13 0.82
N THR A 314 4.74 16.07 0.33
CA THR A 314 5.51 17.26 -0.08
C THR A 314 5.17 17.69 -1.50
N PHE A 315 5.09 16.73 -2.43
CA PHE A 315 4.99 17.00 -3.86
C PHE A 315 3.63 16.65 -4.46
N HIS A 316 2.74 15.98 -3.71
CA HIS A 316 1.42 15.59 -4.19
C HIS A 316 1.47 14.74 -5.47
N LYS A 317 2.48 13.86 -5.55
CA LYS A 317 2.77 13.01 -6.71
C LYS A 317 2.89 11.55 -6.32
N ASP A 318 2.63 10.69 -7.30
CA ASP A 318 2.78 9.24 -7.15
C ASP A 318 4.24 8.88 -6.79
N VAL A 319 4.39 7.77 -6.07
CA VAL A 319 5.68 7.17 -5.70
C VAL A 319 5.54 5.67 -5.62
N VAL A 320 6.57 4.94 -6.05
CA VAL A 320 6.57 3.48 -6.07
C VAL A 320 7.59 2.91 -5.08
N VAL A 321 7.13 2.02 -4.22
CA VAL A 321 7.95 1.18 -3.34
C VAL A 321 7.94 -0.24 -3.88
N ASP A 322 9.04 -0.66 -4.50
CA ASP A 322 9.26 -2.02 -4.99
C ASP A 322 9.88 -2.87 -3.88
N ILE A 323 9.05 -3.65 -3.18
CA ILE A 323 9.50 -4.57 -2.13
C ILE A 323 9.95 -5.86 -2.81
N VAL A 324 11.26 -5.99 -3.03
CA VAL A 324 11.88 -7.16 -3.63
C VAL A 324 11.92 -8.27 -2.59
N CYS A 325 11.14 -9.31 -2.83
CA CYS A 325 10.85 -10.40 -1.90
C CYS A 325 10.80 -11.75 -2.62
N TYR A 326 10.19 -12.75 -2.00
CA TYR A 326 9.94 -14.06 -2.62
C TYR A 326 8.58 -14.63 -2.22
N ARG A 327 8.19 -15.75 -2.81
CA ARG A 327 6.99 -16.51 -2.44
C ARG A 327 7.38 -17.88 -1.92
N ARG A 328 7.11 -18.15 -0.64
CA ARG A 328 7.53 -19.40 0.02
C ARG A 328 6.88 -20.64 -0.61
N ASN A 329 5.58 -20.56 -0.85
CA ASN A 329 4.75 -21.64 -1.38
C ASN A 329 4.55 -21.46 -2.89
N GLY A 330 3.77 -22.35 -3.52
CA GLY A 330 3.28 -22.18 -4.90
C GLY A 330 2.44 -20.91 -5.08
N HIS A 331 1.79 -20.74 -6.24
CA HIS A 331 0.94 -19.57 -6.45
C HIS A 331 -0.22 -19.53 -5.46
N ASN A 332 -0.79 -20.70 -5.20
CA ASN A 332 -1.49 -20.98 -3.97
C ASN A 332 -0.74 -22.08 -3.18
N GLU A 333 -1.20 -22.37 -1.98
CA GLU A 333 -0.53 -23.28 -1.04
C GLU A 333 -0.53 -24.76 -1.49
N ILE A 334 -1.39 -25.15 -2.44
CA ILE A 334 -1.49 -26.52 -2.96
C ILE A 334 -0.74 -26.73 -4.29
N ASP A 335 -0.26 -25.66 -4.92
CA ASP A 335 0.52 -25.75 -6.16
C ASP A 335 1.98 -26.17 -5.87
N GLU A 336 2.56 -27.06 -6.69
CA GLU A 336 3.98 -27.41 -6.62
C GLU A 336 4.79 -26.57 -7.63
N PRO A 337 5.52 -25.55 -7.16
CA PRO A 337 6.21 -24.63 -8.05
C PRO A 337 7.54 -25.16 -8.60
N MET A 338 8.11 -26.23 -8.03
CA MET A 338 9.36 -26.80 -8.54
C MET A 338 9.22 -27.41 -9.94
N PHE A 339 7.99 -27.67 -10.43
CA PHE A 339 7.77 -28.12 -11.80
C PHE A 339 8.23 -27.10 -12.85
N THR A 340 8.18 -25.80 -12.53
CA THR A 340 8.55 -24.73 -13.47
C THR A 340 9.74 -23.90 -12.99
N GLN A 341 9.93 -23.77 -11.67
CA GLN A 341 10.96 -22.89 -11.08
C GLN A 341 11.87 -23.58 -10.05
N PRO A 342 12.48 -24.73 -10.37
CA PRO A 342 13.20 -25.57 -9.39
C PRO A 342 14.42 -24.87 -8.76
N LEU A 343 15.17 -24.07 -9.52
CA LEU A 343 16.37 -23.39 -9.02
C LEU A 343 16.02 -22.29 -8.01
N MET A 344 14.97 -21.52 -8.29
CA MET A 344 14.48 -20.49 -7.39
C MET A 344 13.96 -21.12 -6.10
N TYR A 345 13.11 -22.15 -6.20
CA TYR A 345 12.53 -22.77 -5.00
C TYR A 345 13.53 -23.55 -4.16
N ARG A 346 14.62 -24.08 -4.75
CA ARG A 346 15.74 -24.63 -3.96
C ARG A 346 16.39 -23.55 -3.09
N LYS A 347 16.57 -22.32 -3.59
CA LYS A 347 17.09 -21.19 -2.80
C LYS A 347 16.08 -20.76 -1.73
N ILE A 348 14.81 -20.61 -2.12
CA ILE A 348 13.74 -20.21 -1.19
C ILE A 348 13.62 -21.21 -0.03
N ARG A 349 13.60 -22.52 -0.28
CA ARG A 349 13.53 -23.54 0.80
C ARG A 349 14.68 -23.45 1.81
N ASN A 350 15.85 -22.98 1.39
CA ASN A 350 17.01 -22.79 2.26
C ASN A 350 17.08 -21.38 2.89
N THR A 351 16.16 -20.47 2.53
CA THR A 351 16.17 -19.09 3.01
C THR A 351 15.50 -19.00 4.37
N LYS A 352 16.24 -18.56 5.40
CA LYS A 352 15.71 -18.34 6.75
C LYS A 352 14.57 -17.30 6.74
N PRO A 353 13.45 -17.52 7.44
CA PRO A 353 12.34 -16.56 7.50
C PRO A 353 12.78 -15.16 7.96
N GLY A 354 12.13 -14.12 7.44
CA GLY A 354 12.49 -12.72 7.71
C GLY A 354 12.38 -12.35 9.20
N LEU A 355 11.35 -12.86 9.88
CA LEU A 355 11.19 -12.65 11.33
C LEU A 355 12.38 -13.20 12.13
N ASP A 356 12.82 -14.42 11.81
CA ASP A 356 13.91 -15.04 12.55
C ASP A 356 15.24 -14.32 12.30
N ARG A 357 15.48 -13.86 11.06
CA ARG A 357 16.67 -13.06 10.73
C ARG A 357 16.69 -11.73 11.49
N TYR A 358 15.55 -11.05 11.58
CA TYR A 358 15.46 -9.79 12.30
C TYR A 358 15.57 -9.97 13.81
N ALA A 359 14.94 -11.02 14.37
CA ALA A 359 15.07 -11.36 15.78
C ALA A 359 16.52 -11.64 16.17
N ASP A 360 17.24 -12.46 15.39
CA ASP A 360 18.68 -12.72 15.62
C ASP A 360 19.50 -11.43 15.61
N LYS A 361 19.25 -10.53 14.64
CA LYS A 361 19.91 -9.22 14.57
C LYS A 361 19.68 -8.45 15.86
N LEU A 362 18.43 -8.29 16.30
CA LEU A 362 18.09 -7.53 17.50
C LEU A 362 18.64 -8.15 18.79
N ILE A 363 18.75 -9.48 18.86
CA ILE A 363 19.41 -10.17 19.98
C ILE A 363 20.91 -9.86 19.98
N SER A 364 21.56 -9.93 18.80
CA SER A 364 23.00 -9.63 18.68
C SER A 364 23.34 -8.18 19.02
N GLU A 365 22.40 -7.26 18.77
CA GLU A 365 22.52 -5.84 19.11
C GLU A 365 22.16 -5.55 20.59
N GLY A 366 21.70 -6.56 21.35
CA GLY A 366 21.26 -6.39 22.73
C GLY A 366 19.96 -5.59 22.88
N VAL A 367 19.21 -5.42 21.78
CA VAL A 367 17.93 -4.72 21.80
C VAL A 367 16.89 -5.60 22.49
N VAL A 368 16.77 -6.88 22.14
CA VAL A 368 15.81 -7.81 22.75
C VAL A 368 16.48 -9.09 23.24
N THR A 369 15.83 -9.81 24.15
CA THR A 369 16.24 -11.15 24.58
C THR A 369 15.48 -12.26 23.82
N PRO A 370 16.00 -13.50 23.77
CA PRO A 370 15.27 -14.63 23.21
C PRO A 370 13.89 -14.86 23.86
N ASP A 371 13.79 -14.63 25.18
CA ASP A 371 12.53 -14.78 25.92
C ASP A 371 11.50 -13.71 25.54
N GLU A 372 11.93 -12.46 25.31
CA GLU A 372 11.04 -11.42 24.79
C GLU A 372 10.52 -11.75 23.39
N VAL A 373 11.37 -12.28 22.50
CA VAL A 373 10.95 -12.70 21.16
C VAL A 373 9.89 -13.80 21.24
N LYS A 374 10.10 -14.79 22.12
CA LYS A 374 9.16 -15.88 22.35
C LYS A 374 7.84 -15.37 22.91
N ASP A 375 7.88 -14.51 23.93
CA ASP A 375 6.69 -13.93 24.56
C ASP A 375 5.81 -13.16 23.55
N VAL A 376 6.41 -12.38 22.65
CA VAL A 376 5.67 -11.68 21.60
C VAL A 376 4.99 -12.64 20.62
N ARG A 377 5.62 -13.79 20.31
CA ARG A 377 5.02 -14.84 19.47
C ARG A 377 3.85 -15.52 20.18
N ASP A 378 4.06 -15.97 21.41
CA ASP A 378 3.07 -16.69 22.22
C ASP A 378 1.83 -15.82 22.47
N LYS A 379 2.02 -14.52 22.75
CA LYS A 379 0.92 -13.55 22.90
C LYS A 379 0.06 -13.46 21.65
N TYR A 380 0.65 -13.45 20.47
CA TYR A 380 -0.12 -13.34 19.23
C TYR A 380 -0.81 -14.65 18.84
N ASP A 381 -0.17 -15.79 19.06
CA ASP A 381 -0.80 -17.11 18.84
C ASP A 381 -2.02 -17.27 19.75
N LYS A 382 -1.93 -16.85 21.02
CA LYS A 382 -3.07 -16.83 21.95
C LYS A 382 -4.24 -16.00 21.43
N ILE A 383 -3.98 -14.80 20.90
CA ILE A 383 -5.01 -13.94 20.29
C ILE A 383 -5.69 -14.68 19.13
N CYS A 384 -4.93 -15.38 18.29
CA CYS A 384 -5.47 -16.13 17.17
C CYS A 384 -6.30 -17.34 17.62
N GLU A 385 -5.85 -18.11 18.62
CA GLU A 385 -6.59 -19.24 19.18
C GLU A 385 -7.91 -18.82 19.85
N GLU A 386 -7.90 -17.70 20.58
CA GLU A 386 -9.11 -17.11 21.18
C GLU A 386 -10.12 -16.68 20.10
N ALA A 387 -9.67 -15.95 19.08
CA ALA A 387 -10.51 -15.54 17.97
C ALA A 387 -11.05 -16.73 17.16
N TYR A 388 -10.24 -17.77 16.97
CA TYR A 388 -10.67 -19.01 16.32
C TYR A 388 -11.76 -19.74 17.11
N SER A 389 -11.60 -19.80 18.44
CA SER A 389 -12.62 -20.37 19.33
C SER A 389 -13.92 -19.58 19.32
N ASN A 390 -13.85 -18.26 19.15
CA ASN A 390 -15.02 -17.41 19.01
C ASN A 390 -15.68 -17.55 17.63
N ALA A 391 -14.91 -17.60 16.56
CA ALA A 391 -15.42 -17.82 15.20
C ALA A 391 -16.23 -19.11 15.07
N ARG A 392 -15.83 -20.17 15.79
CA ARG A 392 -16.57 -21.45 15.84
C ARG A 392 -17.94 -21.37 16.51
N LYS A 393 -18.22 -20.31 17.28
CA LYS A 393 -19.52 -20.08 17.92
C LYS A 393 -20.47 -19.34 16.99
N GLU A 394 -19.96 -18.70 15.95
CA GLU A 394 -20.77 -18.00 14.96
C GLU A 394 -21.52 -19.01 14.08
N THR A 395 -22.79 -18.72 13.82
CA THR A 395 -23.67 -19.60 13.02
C THR A 395 -23.95 -19.02 11.64
N HIS A 396 -23.73 -17.73 11.44
CA HIS A 396 -24.02 -17.02 10.20
C HIS A 396 -22.95 -15.96 9.94
N ILE A 397 -22.76 -15.61 8.67
CA ILE A 397 -22.00 -14.43 8.25
C ILE A 397 -22.94 -13.29 7.85
N LYS A 398 -22.42 -12.07 7.73
CA LYS A 398 -23.17 -10.92 7.21
C LYS A 398 -22.35 -10.22 6.13
N TYR A 399 -22.89 -10.07 4.94
CA TYR A 399 -22.26 -9.38 3.83
C TYR A 399 -22.02 -7.90 4.14
N LYS A 400 -22.92 -7.27 4.91
CA LYS A 400 -22.74 -5.87 5.34
C LYS A 400 -21.45 -5.63 6.16
N ASP A 401 -20.90 -6.65 6.81
CA ASP A 401 -19.65 -6.53 7.56
C ASP A 401 -18.44 -6.29 6.63
N TRP A 402 -18.60 -6.50 5.33
CA TRP A 402 -17.54 -6.41 4.30
C TRP A 402 -17.72 -5.22 3.34
N LEU A 403 -18.62 -4.30 3.67
CA LEU A 403 -18.78 -3.07 2.90
C LEU A 403 -17.57 -2.17 3.07
N ASP A 404 -17.05 -1.68 1.95
CA ASP A 404 -15.95 -0.73 1.92
C ASP A 404 -16.43 0.74 1.97
N SER A 405 -17.72 0.97 1.78
CA SER A 405 -18.35 2.29 1.69
C SER A 405 -19.67 2.27 2.48
N PRO A 406 -19.66 2.50 3.80
CA PRO A 406 -20.89 2.52 4.57
C PRO A 406 -21.66 3.81 4.31
N TRP A 407 -22.80 3.71 3.64
CA TRP A 407 -23.73 4.83 3.40
C TRP A 407 -24.73 4.94 4.56
N SER A 408 -24.23 5.18 5.77
CA SER A 408 -25.07 5.35 6.96
C SER A 408 -26.08 6.49 6.74
N GLY A 409 -27.37 6.23 6.94
CA GLY A 409 -28.44 7.21 6.78
C GLY A 409 -28.98 7.41 5.35
N PHE A 410 -28.32 6.93 4.29
CA PHE A 410 -28.84 7.17 2.92
C PHE A 410 -30.09 6.34 2.61
N PHE A 411 -30.10 5.07 3.05
CA PHE A 411 -31.20 4.13 2.82
C PHE A 411 -32.17 4.03 4.00
N GLU A 412 -31.86 4.67 5.13
CA GLU A 412 -32.69 4.61 6.32
C GLU A 412 -34.04 5.30 6.09
N GLY A 413 -35.13 4.61 6.49
CA GLY A 413 -36.50 5.14 6.40
C GLY A 413 -37.06 5.31 4.98
N LYS A 414 -36.35 4.82 3.95
CA LYS A 414 -36.82 4.86 2.55
C LYS A 414 -37.40 3.51 2.14
N ASP A 415 -38.56 3.56 1.50
CA ASP A 415 -39.13 2.39 0.82
C ASP A 415 -38.44 2.22 -0.54
N PRO A 416 -37.64 1.16 -0.77
CA PRO A 416 -36.91 0.96 -2.01
C PRO A 416 -37.82 0.73 -3.22
N LEU A 417 -39.09 0.37 -3.00
CA LEU A 417 -40.07 0.15 -4.08
C LEU A 417 -40.85 1.42 -4.43
N LYS A 418 -40.72 2.48 -3.64
CA LYS A 418 -41.45 3.74 -3.84
C LYS A 418 -40.58 4.78 -4.51
N VAL A 419 -40.89 5.08 -5.77
CA VAL A 419 -40.28 6.20 -6.49
C VAL A 419 -40.76 7.51 -5.87
N SER A 420 -39.81 8.34 -5.42
CA SER A 420 -40.11 9.69 -4.95
C SER A 420 -40.46 10.60 -6.13
N PRO A 421 -41.42 11.56 -6.00
CA PRO A 421 -41.70 12.51 -7.06
C PRO A 421 -40.44 13.29 -7.47
N THR A 422 -40.05 13.20 -8.74
CA THR A 422 -38.87 13.88 -9.31
C THR A 422 -39.22 15.17 -10.04
N GLY A 423 -40.51 15.53 -10.11
CA GLY A 423 -40.97 16.76 -10.74
C GLY A 423 -40.50 18.00 -10.00
N VAL A 424 -40.16 19.04 -10.77
CA VAL A 424 -39.83 20.38 -10.27
C VAL A 424 -40.81 21.40 -10.83
N LYS A 425 -40.93 22.56 -10.20
CA LYS A 425 -41.77 23.65 -10.71
C LYS A 425 -41.25 24.14 -12.06
N GLU A 426 -42.16 24.52 -12.96
CA GLU A 426 -41.81 25.02 -14.29
C GLU A 426 -40.89 26.24 -14.23
N ASP A 427 -41.13 27.16 -13.29
CA ASP A 427 -40.25 28.32 -13.06
C ASP A 427 -38.79 27.93 -12.80
N THR A 428 -38.55 26.80 -12.12
CA THR A 428 -37.20 26.26 -11.91
C THR A 428 -36.58 25.81 -13.21
N LEU A 429 -37.35 25.14 -14.08
CA LEU A 429 -36.88 24.71 -15.41
C LEU A 429 -36.55 25.93 -16.28
N ILE A 430 -37.41 26.94 -16.30
CA ILE A 430 -37.18 28.20 -17.02
C ILE A 430 -35.94 28.90 -16.50
N HIS A 431 -35.75 28.96 -15.17
CA HIS A 431 -34.58 29.55 -14.56
C HIS A 431 -33.29 28.84 -14.99
N ILE A 432 -33.25 27.51 -14.92
CA ILE A 432 -32.11 26.69 -15.35
C ILE A 432 -31.82 26.95 -16.83
N GLY A 433 -32.84 26.86 -17.69
CA GLY A 433 -32.71 27.10 -19.13
C GLY A 433 -32.12 28.47 -19.44
N LYS A 434 -32.61 29.53 -18.78
CA LYS A 434 -32.05 30.89 -18.93
C LYS A 434 -30.59 30.96 -18.46
N ARG A 435 -30.23 30.33 -17.35
CA ARG A 435 -28.85 30.35 -16.84
C ARG A 435 -27.87 29.63 -17.75
N PHE A 436 -28.23 28.47 -18.27
CA PHE A 436 -27.38 27.71 -19.21
C PHE A 436 -27.23 28.37 -20.58
N SER A 437 -28.25 29.10 -21.04
CA SER A 437 -28.26 29.79 -22.34
C SER A 437 -27.75 31.23 -22.30
N SER A 438 -27.43 31.76 -21.13
CA SER A 438 -26.90 33.12 -20.98
C SER A 438 -25.37 33.11 -20.90
N PRO A 439 -24.67 34.11 -21.45
CA PRO A 439 -23.25 34.28 -21.19
C PRO A 439 -22.99 34.50 -19.68
N PRO A 440 -21.76 34.24 -19.19
CA PRO A 440 -21.43 34.49 -17.81
C PRO A 440 -21.72 35.96 -17.45
N PRO A 441 -22.45 36.22 -16.35
CA PRO A 441 -22.71 37.59 -15.92
C PRO A 441 -21.36 38.28 -15.65
N ASN A 442 -21.17 39.47 -16.23
CA ASN A 442 -19.95 40.28 -16.11
C ASN A 442 -18.71 39.76 -16.89
N ALA A 443 -18.89 38.87 -17.87
CA ALA A 443 -17.83 38.53 -18.82
C ALA A 443 -18.10 39.20 -20.18
N ALA A 444 -17.87 40.52 -20.27
CA ALA A 444 -18.13 41.31 -21.48
C ALA A 444 -17.37 40.79 -22.72
N GLU A 445 -16.25 40.09 -22.49
CA GLU A 445 -15.40 39.50 -23.53
C GLU A 445 -15.81 38.06 -23.90
N PHE A 446 -16.79 37.46 -23.21
CA PHE A 446 -17.24 36.11 -23.53
C PHE A 446 -18.13 36.11 -24.77
N VAL A 447 -17.53 35.82 -25.93
CA VAL A 447 -18.22 35.76 -27.21
C VAL A 447 -18.78 34.34 -27.42
N ILE A 448 -20.10 34.20 -27.38
CA ILE A 448 -20.78 32.94 -27.75
C ILE A 448 -20.57 32.69 -29.24
N HIS A 449 -20.20 31.46 -29.59
CA HIS A 449 -20.09 31.03 -30.99
C HIS A 449 -21.46 31.18 -31.68
N ARG A 450 -21.49 31.83 -32.85
CA ARG A 450 -22.75 32.17 -33.56
C ARG A 450 -23.51 30.94 -34.11
N GLY A 451 -22.88 29.77 -34.11
CA GLY A 451 -23.37 28.56 -34.78
C GLY A 451 -22.95 28.53 -36.24
N GLN A 452 -23.10 27.39 -36.92
CA GLN A 452 -23.12 27.38 -38.39
C GLN A 452 -24.53 27.83 -38.80
N GLU A 453 -24.63 29.00 -39.43
CA GLU A 453 -25.88 29.53 -40.01
C GLU A 453 -26.29 28.78 -41.29
#